data_AF-A0A3M8DTR3-F1
#
_entry.id   AF-A0A3M8DTR3-F1
#
_cell.length_a   1.000
_cell.length_b   1.000
_cell.length_c   1.000
_cell.angle_alpha   90.00
_cell.angle_beta   90.00
_cell.angle_gamma   90.00
#
_symmetry.space_group_name_H-M   'P 1'
#
loop_
_entity.id
_entity.type
_entity.pdbx_description
1 polymer ?
#
loop_
_entity_poly.entity_id
_entity_poly.type
_entity_poly.pdbx_seq_one_letter_code
_entity_poly.pdbx_strand_id
1 'polypeptide(L)'
;MSRFWLKYTISLPADLEEVFLAELLDSTYTLGWTEPQIEVIVTENGYDYQEQPEQPVIAYVFEPMEEEQQALVARMEEYLQRWEGAICLKAVEQVKEENESWKDEFVPVQIGSLTVAPSWTKETLQDAGPVLWIDPGAAFGTGYHGTTQDMLRFLQEMDVTGMRVIDIGAGSGILSIYCALHHAKKPVYALDLNPESEYEIRQNLAHNELDASSVEVVIGDATSPDMAERIPEKADLILLNIGGDEDVAILPLVGKLLAPDGTVIFSGLVEWNREAIADKLVTEGYSIKDQRQTDEWVTLMAKAAR
;
A
#
# COMPACT_ATOMS: atom_id res chain seq x y z
N MET A 1 32.20 -9.72 3.11
CA MET A 1 32.64 -8.39 2.62
C MET A 1 31.52 -7.92 1.72
N SER A 2 30.80 -6.85 2.08
CA SER A 2 29.76 -6.31 1.19
C SER A 2 30.42 -5.85 -0.10
N ARG A 3 29.96 -6.39 -1.23
CA ARG A 3 30.29 -5.87 -2.56
C ARG A 3 29.51 -4.58 -2.76
N PHE A 4 30.08 -3.67 -3.54
CA PHE A 4 29.46 -2.39 -3.87
C PHE A 4 29.20 -2.33 -5.36
N TRP A 5 28.13 -1.67 -5.73
CA TRP A 5 27.72 -1.37 -7.10
C TRP A 5 27.75 0.15 -7.30
N LEU A 6 27.99 0.60 -8.52
CA LEU A 6 27.72 1.98 -8.90
C LEU A 6 26.29 2.07 -9.43
N LYS A 7 25.53 3.00 -8.86
CA LYS A 7 24.22 3.42 -9.34
C LYS A 7 24.40 4.68 -10.17
N TYR A 8 23.95 4.62 -11.42
CA TYR A 8 23.85 5.72 -12.35
C TYR A 8 22.41 6.20 -12.40
N THR A 9 22.20 7.49 -12.15
CA THR A 9 20.91 8.14 -12.39
C THR A 9 20.99 8.83 -13.74
N ILE A 10 20.23 8.34 -14.71
CA ILE A 10 20.26 8.79 -16.10
C ILE A 10 18.91 9.45 -16.43
N SER A 11 18.93 10.58 -17.11
CA SER A 11 17.74 11.28 -17.57
C SER A 11 17.66 11.19 -19.08
N LEU A 12 16.49 10.82 -19.59
CA LEU A 12 16.25 10.63 -21.01
C LEU A 12 14.85 11.11 -21.41
N PRO A 13 14.65 11.62 -22.64
CA PRO A 13 13.34 11.89 -23.19
C PRO A 13 12.46 10.64 -23.20
N ALA A 14 11.17 10.79 -22.89
CA ALA A 14 10.22 9.67 -22.84
C ALA A 14 10.11 8.92 -24.19
N ASP A 15 10.22 9.63 -25.31
CA ASP A 15 10.19 9.02 -26.66
C ASP A 15 11.44 8.18 -26.99
N LEU A 16 12.51 8.31 -26.21
CA LEU A 16 13.73 7.50 -26.35
C LEU A 16 13.82 6.37 -25.32
N GLU A 17 12.89 6.27 -24.37
CA GLU A 17 12.93 5.27 -23.29
C GLU A 17 13.03 3.84 -23.84
N GLU A 18 12.10 3.45 -24.71
CA GLU A 18 12.04 2.09 -25.23
C GLU A 18 13.34 1.69 -25.98
N VAL A 19 13.88 2.60 -26.79
CA VAL A 19 15.11 2.35 -27.57
C VAL A 19 16.32 2.29 -26.64
N PHE A 20 16.42 3.18 -25.66
CA PHE A 20 17.50 3.18 -24.68
C PHE A 20 17.50 1.89 -23.85
N LEU A 21 16.34 1.46 -23.36
CA LEU A 21 16.22 0.24 -22.57
C LEU A 21 16.59 -1.00 -23.40
N ALA A 22 16.16 -1.06 -24.66
CA ALA A 22 16.55 -2.15 -25.55
C ALA A 22 18.08 -2.22 -25.76
N GLU A 23 18.74 -1.09 -26.02
CA GLU A 23 20.21 -1.05 -26.13
C GLU A 23 20.93 -1.37 -24.81
N LEU A 24 20.36 -0.94 -23.68
CA LEU A 24 20.94 -1.16 -22.37
C LEU A 24 20.89 -2.64 -21.99
N LEU A 25 19.79 -3.34 -22.33
CA LEU A 25 19.64 -4.77 -22.08
C LEU A 25 20.63 -5.63 -22.89
N ASP A 26 21.07 -5.14 -24.05
CA ASP A 26 22.12 -5.76 -24.86
C ASP A 26 23.56 -5.39 -24.41
N SER A 27 23.68 -4.59 -23.35
CA SER A 27 24.96 -4.13 -22.80
C SER A 27 25.39 -4.93 -21.57
N THR A 28 26.53 -4.57 -20.97
CA THR A 28 27.00 -5.13 -19.69
C THR A 28 26.36 -4.48 -18.47
N TYR A 29 25.57 -3.42 -18.66
CA TYR A 29 24.90 -2.71 -17.58
C TYR A 29 23.64 -3.44 -17.13
N THR A 30 23.35 -3.35 -15.84
CA THR A 30 22.11 -3.89 -15.28
C THR A 30 21.09 -2.77 -15.18
N LEU A 31 19.97 -2.88 -15.89
CA LEU A 31 18.82 -2.01 -15.65
C LEU A 31 18.27 -2.31 -14.25
N GLY A 32 18.09 -1.29 -13.42
CA GLY A 32 17.27 -1.39 -12.21
C GLY A 32 15.82 -1.16 -12.58
N TRP A 33 15.44 0.09 -12.77
CA TRP A 33 14.08 0.51 -13.11
C TRP A 33 14.10 1.89 -13.78
N THR A 34 12.95 2.26 -14.35
CA THR A 34 12.67 3.63 -14.81
C THR A 34 11.56 4.26 -13.95
N GLU A 35 11.67 5.56 -13.72
CA GLU A 35 10.67 6.36 -13.02
C GLU A 35 10.13 7.41 -14.00
N PRO A 36 8.87 7.27 -14.44
CA PRO A 36 8.21 8.36 -15.14
C PRO A 36 8.08 9.55 -14.18
N GLN A 37 8.15 10.76 -14.71
CA GLN A 37 7.89 11.94 -13.90
C GLN A 37 6.39 12.06 -13.71
N ILE A 38 5.96 11.95 -12.46
CA ILE A 38 4.56 12.11 -12.07
C ILE A 38 4.40 13.40 -11.27
N GLU A 39 3.31 14.11 -11.48
CA GLU A 39 2.88 15.19 -10.61
C GLU A 39 1.72 14.69 -9.75
N VAL A 40 1.85 14.84 -8.43
CA VAL A 40 0.74 14.61 -7.51
C VAL A 40 -0.24 15.77 -7.65
N ILE A 41 -1.48 15.45 -7.99
CA ILE A 41 -2.56 16.43 -8.15
C ILE A 41 -3.57 16.29 -7.01
N VAL A 42 -4.12 17.43 -6.60
CA VAL A 42 -5.23 17.48 -5.64
C VAL A 42 -6.53 17.39 -6.41
N THR A 43 -7.36 16.40 -6.08
CA THR A 43 -8.69 16.19 -6.65
C THR A 43 -9.77 16.50 -5.63
N GLU A 44 -11.03 16.48 -6.06
CA GLU A 44 -12.16 16.57 -5.13
C GLU A 44 -12.24 15.36 -4.18
N ASN A 45 -11.57 14.26 -4.50
CA ASN A 45 -11.60 13.01 -3.74
C ASN A 45 -10.31 12.71 -2.96
N GLY A 46 -9.29 13.56 -3.06
CA GLY A 46 -8.02 13.37 -2.38
C GLY A 46 -6.84 13.69 -3.29
N TYR A 47 -5.95 12.73 -3.44
CA TYR A 47 -4.76 12.85 -4.26
C TYR A 47 -4.78 11.81 -5.37
N ASP A 48 -4.36 12.23 -6.55
CA ASP A 48 -4.11 11.36 -7.69
C ASP A 48 -2.75 11.74 -8.29
N TYR A 49 -2.28 10.99 -9.27
CA TYR A 49 -1.06 11.31 -9.98
C TYR A 49 -1.33 11.45 -11.48
N GLN A 50 -0.67 12.43 -12.09
CA GLN A 50 -0.66 12.61 -13.52
C GLN A 50 0.75 12.38 -14.04
N GLU A 51 0.89 11.42 -14.96
CA GLU A 51 2.13 11.27 -15.72
C GLU A 51 2.39 12.53 -16.55
N GLN A 52 3.64 12.98 -16.55
CA GLN A 52 4.12 14.11 -17.31
C GLN A 52 4.91 13.60 -18.52
N PRO A 53 4.24 13.22 -19.63
CA PRO A 53 4.91 12.60 -20.78
C PRO A 53 5.90 13.54 -21.48
N GLU A 54 5.81 14.86 -21.23
CA GLU A 54 6.75 15.84 -21.75
C GLU A 54 8.02 16.00 -20.87
N GLN A 55 8.01 15.47 -19.65
CA GLN A 55 9.16 15.49 -18.76
C GLN A 55 10.07 14.28 -19.03
N PRO A 56 11.39 14.41 -18.80
CA PRO A 56 12.32 13.32 -19.04
C PRO A 56 12.15 12.20 -18.00
N VAL A 57 12.12 10.97 -18.46
CA VAL A 57 12.17 9.76 -17.63
C VAL A 57 13.52 9.69 -16.90
N ILE A 58 13.52 9.16 -15.69
CA ILE A 58 14.75 8.86 -14.94
C ILE A 58 14.97 7.35 -14.94
N ALA A 59 16.09 6.90 -15.48
CA ALA A 59 16.52 5.51 -15.46
C ALA A 59 17.61 5.32 -14.40
N TYR A 60 17.46 4.26 -13.59
CA TYR A 60 18.49 3.82 -12.66
C TYR A 60 19.19 2.60 -13.22
N VAL A 61 20.48 2.76 -13.48
CA VAL A 61 21.33 1.75 -14.10
C VAL A 61 22.44 1.40 -13.14
N PHE A 62 22.80 0.13 -13.08
CA PHE A 62 23.77 -0.36 -12.13
C PHE A 62 24.87 -1.17 -12.78
N GLU A 63 26.06 -1.12 -12.17
CA GLU A 63 27.13 -2.06 -12.49
C GLU A 63 27.97 -2.39 -11.24
N PRO A 64 28.55 -3.61 -11.18
CA PRO A 64 29.41 -4.00 -10.07
C PRO A 64 30.71 -3.16 -10.05
N MET A 65 31.16 -2.79 -8.85
CA MET A 65 32.45 -2.10 -8.66
C MET A 65 33.62 -3.08 -8.73
N GLU A 66 33.96 -3.53 -9.94
CA GLU A 66 35.13 -4.39 -10.20
C GLU A 66 36.40 -3.59 -10.53
N GLU A 67 36.23 -2.30 -10.88
CA GLU A 67 37.29 -1.37 -11.26
C GLU A 67 37.22 -0.09 -10.40
N GLU A 68 38.19 0.82 -10.55
CA GLU A 68 38.11 2.13 -9.91
C GLU A 68 36.91 2.93 -10.42
N GLN A 69 36.17 3.59 -9.50
CA GLN A 69 34.96 4.35 -9.83
C GLN A 69 35.16 5.34 -10.98
N GLN A 70 36.32 5.99 -11.07
CA GLN A 70 36.62 6.93 -12.16
C GLN A 70 36.61 6.26 -13.54
N ALA A 71 37.10 5.03 -13.66
CA ALA A 71 37.12 4.29 -14.93
C ALA A 71 35.71 3.86 -15.34
N LEU A 72 34.92 3.38 -14.36
CA LEU A 72 33.53 2.97 -14.54
C LEU A 72 32.65 4.16 -15.00
N VAL A 73 32.76 5.31 -14.33
CA VAL A 73 32.06 6.53 -14.71
C VAL A 73 32.44 7.00 -16.10
N ALA A 74 33.74 7.00 -16.44
CA ALA A 74 34.19 7.39 -17.78
C ALA A 74 33.61 6.48 -18.88
N ARG A 75 33.48 5.17 -18.61
CA ARG A 75 32.85 4.21 -19.52
C ARG A 75 31.36 4.48 -19.71
N MET A 76 30.64 4.81 -18.64
CA MET A 76 29.24 5.22 -18.74
C MET A 76 29.08 6.52 -19.52
N GLU A 77 29.93 7.53 -19.27
CA GLU A 77 29.91 8.79 -20.02
C GLU A 77 30.19 8.57 -21.51
N GLU A 78 31.17 7.73 -21.87
CA GLU A 78 31.45 7.34 -23.25
C GLU A 78 30.26 6.58 -23.88
N TYR A 79 29.65 5.66 -23.13
CA TYR A 79 28.42 4.98 -23.56
C TYR A 79 27.32 5.99 -23.89
N LEU A 80 27.13 7.02 -23.05
CA LEU A 80 26.08 8.02 -23.22
C LEU A 80 26.35 9.04 -24.34
N GLN A 81 27.61 9.26 -24.74
CA GLN A 81 27.95 10.19 -25.84
C GLN A 81 27.28 9.84 -27.17
N ARG A 82 26.95 8.56 -27.42
CA ARG A 82 26.25 8.11 -28.64
C ARG A 82 24.86 8.75 -28.80
N TRP A 83 24.27 9.21 -27.70
CA TRP A 83 22.94 9.82 -27.67
C TRP A 83 22.98 11.33 -27.92
N GLU A 84 24.12 11.88 -28.35
CA GLU A 84 24.30 13.28 -28.76
C GLU A 84 23.78 14.30 -27.72
N GLY A 85 23.85 13.94 -26.42
CA GLY A 85 23.38 14.77 -25.31
C GLY A 85 21.89 14.68 -25.01
N ALA A 86 21.11 13.90 -25.76
CA ALA A 86 19.70 13.63 -25.44
C ALA A 86 19.56 12.84 -24.13
N ILE A 87 20.44 11.87 -23.89
CA ILE A 87 20.49 11.09 -22.65
C ILE A 87 21.66 11.55 -21.79
N CYS A 88 21.37 11.93 -20.54
CA CYS A 88 22.31 12.62 -19.65
C CYS A 88 22.50 11.86 -18.33
N LEU A 89 23.75 11.66 -17.93
CA LEU A 89 24.08 11.25 -16.57
C LEU A 89 23.80 12.40 -15.59
N LYS A 90 23.03 12.14 -14.53
CA LYS A 90 22.64 13.12 -13.50
C LYS A 90 23.37 12.91 -12.19
N ALA A 91 23.53 11.67 -11.75
CA ALA A 91 24.21 11.34 -10.51
C ALA A 91 24.90 9.98 -10.59
N VAL A 92 25.95 9.83 -9.79
CA VAL A 92 26.67 8.57 -9.59
C VAL A 92 26.81 8.35 -8.09
N GLU A 93 26.33 7.20 -7.61
CA GLU A 93 26.35 6.85 -6.20
C GLU A 93 26.97 5.47 -6.02
N GLN A 94 27.80 5.29 -4.98
CA GLN A 94 28.23 3.97 -4.55
C GLN A 94 27.16 3.40 -3.63
N VAL A 95 26.53 2.32 -4.07
CA VAL A 95 25.52 1.58 -3.31
C VAL A 95 26.06 0.20 -2.95
N LYS A 96 25.58 -0.41 -1.86
CA LYS A 96 25.92 -1.81 -1.59
C LYS A 96 25.23 -2.69 -2.64
N GLU A 97 25.81 -3.84 -2.98
CA GLU A 97 25.19 -4.93 -3.77
C GLU A 97 23.98 -5.56 -3.06
N GLU A 98 23.42 -4.91 -2.02
CA GLU A 98 22.41 -5.52 -1.17
C GLU A 98 21.01 -5.32 -1.76
N ASN A 99 20.43 -6.44 -2.24
CA ASN A 99 19.00 -6.65 -2.58
C ASN A 99 18.00 -6.27 -1.46
N GLU A 100 18.48 -5.75 -0.34
CA GLU A 100 17.73 -5.50 0.88
C GLU A 100 17.93 -4.10 1.46
N SER A 101 18.71 -3.21 0.83
CA SER A 101 18.91 -1.84 1.33
C SER A 101 17.61 -1.03 1.46
N TRP A 102 16.61 -1.34 0.64
CA TRP A 102 15.27 -0.79 0.75
C TRP A 102 14.61 -1.09 2.11
N LYS A 103 15.01 -2.17 2.80
CA LYS A 103 14.47 -2.54 4.12
C LYS A 103 14.84 -1.54 5.21
N ASP A 104 15.94 -0.81 5.05
CA ASP A 104 16.40 0.20 6.01
C ASP A 104 15.43 1.41 6.08
N GLU A 105 14.62 1.63 5.05
CA GLU A 105 13.61 2.70 5.01
C GLU A 105 12.34 2.36 5.81
N PHE A 106 12.12 1.07 6.11
CA PHE A 106 10.94 0.60 6.82
C PHE A 106 11.25 0.36 8.30
N VAL A 107 10.87 1.32 9.13
CA VAL A 107 11.08 1.33 10.58
C VAL A 107 9.79 1.08 11.36
N PRO A 108 9.85 0.48 12.56
CA PRO A 108 8.66 0.25 13.39
C PRO A 108 7.85 1.53 13.66
N VAL A 109 6.52 1.43 13.57
CA VAL A 109 5.58 2.52 13.84
C VAL A 109 4.73 2.17 15.06
N GLN A 110 4.73 3.05 16.06
CA GLN A 110 3.85 2.91 17.22
C GLN A 110 2.48 3.51 16.93
N ILE A 111 1.42 2.71 17.03
CA ILE A 111 0.03 3.11 16.83
C ILE A 111 -0.78 2.74 18.08
N GLY A 112 -0.95 3.70 18.99
CA GLY A 112 -1.60 3.42 20.28
C GLY A 112 -0.76 2.44 21.10
N SER A 113 -1.35 1.32 21.52
CA SER A 113 -0.64 0.26 22.26
C SER A 113 0.03 -0.79 21.35
N LEU A 114 -0.25 -0.74 20.04
CA LEU A 114 0.26 -1.65 19.03
C LEU A 114 1.50 -1.08 18.33
N THR A 115 2.52 -1.89 18.09
CA THR A 115 3.60 -1.57 17.15
C THR A 115 3.32 -2.29 15.82
N VAL A 116 3.39 -1.59 14.69
CA VAL A 116 3.43 -2.21 13.36
C VAL A 116 4.88 -2.19 12.89
N ALA A 117 5.41 -3.32 12.46
CA ALA A 117 6.82 -3.44 12.09
C ALA A 117 7.06 -4.51 11.03
N PRO A 118 8.10 -4.37 10.20
CA PRO A 118 8.46 -5.42 9.26
C PRO A 118 9.16 -6.59 9.96
N SER A 119 9.00 -7.78 9.41
CA SER A 119 9.39 -9.07 9.98
C SER A 119 10.88 -9.21 10.26
N TRP A 120 11.74 -8.50 9.52
CA TRP A 120 13.19 -8.48 9.74
C TRP A 120 13.62 -7.69 10.99
N THR A 121 12.71 -6.96 11.64
CA THR A 121 12.98 -6.25 12.92
C THR A 121 12.60 -7.07 14.15
N LYS A 122 12.18 -8.34 13.98
CA LYS A 122 11.76 -9.21 15.09
C LYS A 122 12.79 -9.35 16.21
N GLU A 123 14.08 -9.46 15.88
CA GLU A 123 15.13 -9.63 16.88
C GLU A 123 15.32 -8.39 17.76
N THR A 124 15.07 -7.19 17.23
CA THR A 124 15.24 -5.93 17.97
C THR A 124 14.02 -5.55 18.80
N LEU A 125 12.86 -6.16 18.53
CA LEU A 125 11.58 -5.89 19.17
C LEU A 125 11.08 -7.04 20.06
N GLN A 126 11.94 -8.00 20.45
CA GLN A 126 11.53 -9.16 21.26
C GLN A 126 10.88 -8.80 22.61
N ASP A 127 11.24 -7.65 23.19
CA ASP A 127 10.68 -7.13 24.45
C ASP A 127 9.65 -6.02 24.24
N ALA A 128 9.24 -5.76 22.98
CA ALA A 128 8.18 -4.80 22.69
C ALA A 128 6.81 -5.33 23.16
N GLY A 129 5.84 -4.43 23.30
CA GLY A 129 4.45 -4.81 23.56
C GLY A 129 3.82 -5.58 22.39
N PRO A 130 2.49 -5.57 22.21
CA PRO A 130 1.86 -6.18 21.04
C PRO A 130 2.46 -5.66 19.73
N VAL A 131 2.92 -6.56 18.87
CA VAL A 131 3.46 -6.23 17.54
C VAL A 131 2.65 -6.91 16.45
N LEU A 132 2.29 -6.15 15.41
CA LEU A 132 1.70 -6.63 14.17
C LEU A 132 2.76 -6.59 13.07
N TRP A 133 3.13 -7.76 12.57
CA TRP A 133 4.21 -7.92 11.60
C TRP A 133 3.69 -7.74 10.18
N ILE A 134 4.07 -6.66 9.50
CA ILE A 134 3.63 -6.37 8.13
C ILE A 134 4.85 -6.02 7.31
N ASP A 135 5.15 -6.85 6.33
CA ASP A 135 6.18 -6.56 5.36
C ASP A 135 5.59 -5.66 4.27
N PRO A 136 6.29 -4.59 3.85
CA PRO A 136 5.90 -3.81 2.70
C PRO A 136 5.93 -4.65 1.43
N GLY A 137 4.94 -4.42 0.58
CA GLY A 137 4.76 -5.09 -0.69
C GLY A 137 4.22 -4.14 -1.75
N ALA A 138 3.76 -4.70 -2.86
CA ALA A 138 3.08 -3.97 -3.92
C ALA A 138 1.67 -3.53 -3.49
N ALA A 139 1.03 -4.21 -2.55
CA ALA A 139 -0.26 -3.80 -2.03
C ALA A 139 -0.14 -2.73 -0.93
N PHE A 140 -1.12 -1.82 -0.89
CA PHE A 140 -1.20 -0.76 0.10
C PHE A 140 -1.38 -1.32 1.53
N GLY A 141 -1.06 -0.52 2.56
CA GLY A 141 -1.34 -0.88 3.96
C GLY A 141 -0.12 -1.30 4.78
N THR A 142 0.98 -0.55 4.65
CA THR A 142 2.21 -0.75 5.44
C THR A 142 2.12 -0.23 6.89
N GLY A 143 1.06 0.51 7.22
CA GLY A 143 0.82 1.08 8.56
C GLY A 143 1.34 2.49 8.77
N TYR A 144 2.16 3.04 7.87
CA TYR A 144 2.68 4.41 7.99
C TYR A 144 1.61 5.48 7.71
N HIS A 145 0.65 5.18 6.82
CA HIS A 145 -0.34 6.15 6.39
C HIS A 145 -1.39 6.43 7.49
N GLY A 146 -1.76 7.70 7.68
CA GLY A 146 -2.67 8.15 8.74
C GLY A 146 -4.02 7.41 8.73
N THR A 147 -4.54 7.10 7.54
CA THR A 147 -5.80 6.37 7.35
C THR A 147 -5.77 4.96 7.94
N THR A 148 -4.68 4.22 7.74
CA THR A 148 -4.49 2.88 8.32
C THR A 148 -4.30 2.98 9.84
N GLN A 149 -3.57 3.99 10.31
CA GLN A 149 -3.37 4.18 11.74
C GLN A 149 -4.68 4.50 12.47
N ASP A 150 -5.55 5.33 11.90
CA ASP A 150 -6.85 5.66 12.48
C ASP A 150 -7.80 4.45 12.51
N MET A 151 -7.77 3.60 11.47
CA MET A 151 -8.49 2.32 11.46
C MET A 151 -8.01 1.41 12.61
N LEU A 152 -6.69 1.22 12.75
CA LEU A 152 -6.11 0.41 13.82
C LEU A 152 -6.40 0.98 15.22
N ARG A 153 -6.37 2.30 15.39
CA ARG A 153 -6.78 2.95 16.65
C ARG A 153 -8.25 2.66 16.97
N PHE A 154 -9.13 2.47 15.97
CA PHE A 154 -10.55 2.22 16.22
C PHE A 154 -10.73 0.77 16.65
N LEU A 155 -10.04 -0.13 15.95
CA LEU A 155 -10.03 -1.56 16.29
C LEU A 155 -9.41 -1.84 17.67
N GLN A 156 -8.50 -1.00 18.16
CA GLN A 156 -7.97 -1.07 19.53
C GLN A 156 -9.01 -0.70 20.62
N GLU A 157 -10.05 0.05 20.26
CA GLU A 157 -11.14 0.46 21.17
C GLU A 157 -12.37 -0.45 21.07
N MET A 158 -12.34 -1.43 20.17
CA MET A 158 -13.43 -2.36 19.89
C MET A 158 -13.07 -3.78 20.35
N ASP A 159 -14.03 -4.49 20.95
CA ASP A 159 -13.91 -5.93 21.14
C ASP A 159 -14.42 -6.64 19.89
N VAL A 160 -13.49 -7.10 19.05
CA VAL A 160 -13.80 -7.83 17.82
C VAL A 160 -13.93 -9.34 18.03
N THR A 161 -13.83 -9.82 19.28
CA THR A 161 -13.89 -11.25 19.59
C THR A 161 -15.18 -11.88 19.07
N GLY A 162 -15.05 -12.87 18.18
CA GLY A 162 -16.19 -13.58 17.60
C GLY A 162 -17.02 -12.78 16.58
N MET A 163 -16.65 -11.54 16.26
CA MET A 163 -17.29 -10.76 15.19
C MET A 163 -16.96 -11.33 13.82
N ARG A 164 -17.94 -11.36 12.92
CA ARG A 164 -17.70 -11.55 11.48
C ARG A 164 -17.20 -10.24 10.88
N VAL A 165 -16.00 -10.27 10.33
CA VAL A 165 -15.33 -9.10 9.77
C VAL A 165 -15.16 -9.27 8.26
N ILE A 166 -15.45 -8.20 7.53
CA ILE A 166 -15.12 -8.06 6.11
C ILE A 166 -14.25 -6.81 5.95
N ASP A 167 -13.11 -6.96 5.29
CA ASP A 167 -12.14 -5.92 4.99
C ASP A 167 -12.14 -5.71 3.47
N ILE A 168 -12.60 -4.55 2.99
CA ILE A 168 -12.75 -4.23 1.57
C ILE A 168 -11.66 -3.24 1.17
N GLY A 169 -10.87 -3.60 0.16
CA GLY A 169 -9.59 -2.94 -0.15
C GLY A 169 -8.49 -3.37 0.83
N ALA A 170 -8.38 -4.68 1.08
CA ALA A 170 -7.58 -5.23 2.16
C ALA A 170 -6.06 -4.98 2.02
N GLY A 171 -5.56 -4.81 0.80
CA GLY A 171 -4.15 -4.60 0.48
C GLY A 171 -3.26 -5.66 1.11
N SER A 172 -2.31 -5.22 1.95
CA SER A 172 -1.41 -6.06 2.74
C SER A 172 -2.11 -7.00 3.74
N GLY A 173 -3.39 -6.76 4.00
CA GLY A 173 -4.21 -7.46 4.99
C GLY A 173 -4.02 -6.96 6.41
N ILE A 174 -3.36 -5.81 6.62
CA ILE A 174 -3.03 -5.29 7.96
C ILE A 174 -4.26 -5.26 8.90
N LEU A 175 -5.42 -4.82 8.42
CA LEU A 175 -6.64 -4.75 9.21
C LEU A 175 -7.25 -6.15 9.43
N SER A 176 -7.34 -6.95 8.37
CA SER A 176 -7.76 -8.36 8.43
C SER A 176 -6.96 -9.18 9.44
N ILE A 177 -5.63 -9.05 9.43
CA ILE A 177 -4.69 -9.78 10.29
C ILE A 177 -4.82 -9.29 11.73
N TYR A 178 -4.95 -7.97 11.96
CA TYR A 178 -5.25 -7.45 13.28
C TYR A 178 -6.53 -8.09 13.84
N CYS A 179 -7.62 -8.09 13.07
CA CYS A 179 -8.88 -8.71 13.52
C CYS A 179 -8.71 -10.21 13.82
N ALA A 180 -7.97 -10.94 12.98
CA ALA A 180 -7.70 -12.36 13.19
C ALA A 180 -6.87 -12.64 14.46
N LEU A 181 -5.85 -11.83 14.75
CA LEU A 181 -5.06 -11.89 16.00
C LEU A 181 -5.93 -11.61 17.24
N HIS A 182 -6.88 -10.68 17.10
CA HIS A 182 -7.83 -10.29 18.14
C HIS A 182 -9.10 -11.16 18.16
N HIS A 183 -9.00 -12.40 17.69
CA HIS A 183 -10.02 -13.44 17.80
C HIS A 183 -11.37 -13.13 17.14
N ALA A 184 -11.37 -12.32 16.07
CA ALA A 184 -12.51 -12.26 15.16
C ALA A 184 -12.86 -13.66 14.65
N LYS A 185 -14.13 -13.85 14.28
CA LYS A 185 -14.62 -15.13 13.78
C LYS A 185 -13.90 -15.47 12.49
N LYS A 186 -13.23 -16.63 12.48
CA LYS A 186 -12.50 -17.14 11.31
C LYS A 186 -13.46 -17.75 10.26
N PRO A 187 -13.19 -17.56 8.95
CA PRO A 187 -12.20 -16.62 8.42
C PRO A 187 -12.70 -15.16 8.51
N VAL A 188 -11.77 -14.21 8.66
CA VAL A 188 -11.99 -12.81 8.27
C VAL A 188 -11.97 -12.76 6.75
N TYR A 189 -12.88 -12.03 6.12
CA TYR A 189 -12.93 -11.96 4.65
C TYR A 189 -12.20 -10.72 4.17
N ALA A 190 -11.17 -10.90 3.35
CA ALA A 190 -10.39 -9.82 2.74
C ALA A 190 -10.73 -9.72 1.25
N LEU A 191 -11.45 -8.68 0.86
CA LEU A 191 -11.81 -8.38 -0.53
C LEU A 191 -10.81 -7.37 -1.10
N ASP A 192 -10.24 -7.69 -2.26
CA ASP A 192 -9.35 -6.77 -2.97
C ASP A 192 -9.49 -6.90 -4.49
N LEU A 193 -9.21 -5.83 -5.23
CA LEU A 193 -9.16 -5.83 -6.69
C LEU A 193 -7.81 -6.35 -7.19
N ASN A 194 -6.71 -6.10 -6.46
CA ASN A 194 -5.37 -6.49 -6.83
C ASN A 194 -5.13 -7.99 -6.54
N PRO A 195 -4.84 -8.82 -7.57
CA PRO A 195 -4.54 -10.24 -7.35
C PRO A 195 -3.29 -10.51 -6.50
N GLU A 196 -2.36 -9.54 -6.40
CA GLU A 196 -1.13 -9.69 -5.61
C GLU A 196 -1.40 -9.68 -4.10
N SER A 197 -2.50 -9.06 -3.66
CA SER A 197 -2.91 -9.00 -2.26
C SER A 197 -3.06 -10.40 -1.64
N GLU A 198 -3.48 -11.42 -2.40
CA GLU A 198 -3.56 -12.78 -1.86
C GLU A 198 -2.20 -13.32 -1.39
N TYR A 199 -1.15 -13.12 -2.20
CA TYR A 199 0.19 -13.57 -1.84
C TYR A 199 0.71 -12.81 -0.62
N GLU A 200 0.53 -11.48 -0.60
CA GLU A 200 1.01 -10.63 0.48
C GLU A 200 0.32 -10.94 1.81
N ILE A 201 -1.01 -11.06 1.81
CA ILE A 201 -1.78 -11.44 3.00
C ILE A 201 -1.30 -12.79 3.55
N ARG A 202 -1.01 -13.76 2.66
CA ARG A 202 -0.49 -15.07 3.09
C ARG A 202 0.90 -14.97 3.74
N GLN A 203 1.79 -14.12 3.23
CA GLN A 203 3.10 -13.89 3.86
C GLN A 203 2.93 -13.19 5.22
N ASN A 204 2.14 -12.13 5.28
CA ASN A 204 1.88 -11.38 6.51
C ASN A 204 1.19 -12.23 7.58
N LEU A 205 0.27 -13.14 7.21
CA LEU A 205 -0.29 -14.13 8.14
C LEU A 205 0.80 -15.01 8.75
N ALA A 206 1.73 -15.52 7.93
CA ALA A 206 2.84 -16.35 8.40
C ALA A 206 3.78 -15.56 9.33
N HIS A 207 4.04 -14.29 9.04
CA HIS A 207 4.81 -13.41 9.92
C HIS A 207 4.15 -13.21 11.29
N ASN A 208 2.82 -13.31 11.36
CA ASN A 208 2.04 -13.21 12.60
C ASN A 208 1.64 -14.57 13.20
N GLU A 209 2.25 -15.68 12.72
CA GLU A 209 2.00 -17.03 13.23
C GLU A 209 0.52 -17.46 13.16
N LEU A 210 -0.23 -16.91 12.19
CA LEU A 210 -1.62 -17.26 11.95
C LEU A 210 -1.75 -18.33 10.87
N ASP A 211 -2.71 -19.24 11.07
CA ASP A 211 -3.09 -20.22 10.04
C ASP A 211 -3.60 -19.50 8.78
N ALA A 212 -3.27 -20.05 7.61
CA ALA A 212 -3.74 -19.52 6.32
C ALA A 212 -5.28 -19.49 6.19
N SER A 213 -6.01 -20.24 7.01
CA SER A 213 -7.49 -20.21 7.08
C SER A 213 -8.05 -19.11 7.99
N SER A 214 -7.18 -18.29 8.61
CA SER A 214 -7.60 -17.18 9.47
C SER A 214 -8.20 -16.03 8.66
N VAL A 215 -7.76 -15.87 7.40
CA VAL A 215 -8.29 -14.89 6.45
C VAL A 215 -8.60 -15.60 5.14
N GLU A 216 -9.80 -15.38 4.61
CA GLU A 216 -10.22 -15.83 3.28
C GLU A 216 -10.11 -14.63 2.33
N VAL A 217 -9.23 -14.74 1.33
CA VAL A 217 -9.04 -13.67 0.33
C VAL A 217 -9.98 -13.88 -0.84
N VAL A 218 -10.69 -12.82 -1.23
CA VAL A 218 -11.62 -12.79 -2.36
C VAL A 218 -11.15 -11.72 -3.34
N ILE A 219 -10.63 -12.14 -4.50
CA ILE A 219 -10.20 -11.20 -5.53
C ILE A 219 -11.38 -10.80 -6.44
N GLY A 220 -11.65 -9.50 -6.55
CA GLY A 220 -12.58 -8.94 -7.53
C GLY A 220 -13.07 -7.53 -7.19
N ASP A 221 -13.86 -6.99 -8.10
CA ASP A 221 -14.41 -5.64 -8.00
C ASP A 221 -15.58 -5.58 -7.00
N ALA A 222 -15.44 -4.76 -5.96
CA ALA A 222 -16.44 -4.56 -4.91
C ALA A 222 -17.74 -3.91 -5.44
N THR A 223 -17.69 -3.26 -6.60
CA THR A 223 -18.87 -2.69 -7.28
C THR A 223 -19.62 -3.71 -8.14
N SER A 224 -19.04 -4.92 -8.34
CA SER A 224 -19.65 -5.95 -9.16
C SER A 224 -20.95 -6.49 -8.51
N PRO A 225 -22.06 -6.62 -9.28
CA PRO A 225 -23.36 -7.03 -8.74
C PRO A 225 -23.37 -8.41 -8.05
N ASP A 226 -22.50 -9.31 -8.49
CA ASP A 226 -22.35 -10.70 -8.01
C ASP A 226 -21.38 -10.83 -6.82
N MET A 227 -20.67 -9.77 -6.43
CA MET A 227 -19.68 -9.82 -5.36
C MET A 227 -20.28 -10.29 -4.03
N ALA A 228 -21.52 -9.88 -3.74
CA ALA A 228 -22.23 -10.27 -2.52
C ALA A 228 -22.46 -11.79 -2.41
N GLU A 229 -22.46 -12.54 -3.51
CA GLU A 229 -22.65 -13.99 -3.51
C GLU A 229 -21.36 -14.75 -3.14
N ARG A 230 -20.21 -14.07 -3.17
CA ARG A 230 -18.88 -14.64 -2.93
C ARG A 230 -18.41 -14.49 -1.48
N ILE A 231 -19.13 -13.70 -0.67
CA ILE A 231 -18.78 -13.34 0.71
C ILE A 231 -20.01 -13.62 1.59
N PRO A 232 -19.85 -14.11 2.84
CA PRO A 232 -21.00 -14.38 3.68
C PRO A 232 -21.77 -13.11 4.04
N GLU A 233 -23.09 -13.24 4.06
CA GLU A 233 -23.98 -12.21 4.59
C GLU A 233 -23.81 -12.02 6.11
N LYS A 234 -24.20 -10.83 6.57
CA LYS A 234 -24.32 -10.42 7.98
C LYS A 234 -22.98 -10.32 8.70
N ALA A 235 -22.11 -9.44 8.20
CA ALA A 235 -20.92 -9.00 8.90
C ALA A 235 -21.27 -8.07 10.07
N ASP A 236 -20.64 -8.31 11.21
CA ASP A 236 -20.78 -7.46 12.41
C ASP A 236 -19.94 -6.18 12.26
N LEU A 237 -18.85 -6.27 11.48
CA LEU A 237 -17.93 -5.19 11.18
C LEU A 237 -17.50 -5.24 9.71
N ILE A 238 -17.59 -4.10 9.03
CA ILE A 238 -17.02 -3.90 7.69
C ILE A 238 -15.98 -2.78 7.76
N LEU A 239 -14.81 -3.01 7.18
CA LEU A 239 -13.70 -2.05 7.12
C LEU A 239 -13.49 -1.64 5.66
N LEU A 240 -13.51 -0.34 5.37
CA LEU A 240 -13.17 0.23 4.07
C LEU A 240 -12.08 1.29 4.28
N ASN A 241 -10.92 1.09 3.68
CA ASN A 241 -9.84 2.08 3.65
C ASN A 241 -9.43 2.34 2.20
N ILE A 242 -10.35 2.92 1.43
CA ILE A 242 -10.19 3.20 0.01
C ILE A 242 -10.32 4.72 -0.18
N GLY A 243 -11.48 5.27 0.17
CA GLY A 243 -11.74 6.70 0.19
C GLY A 243 -12.69 7.18 -0.91
N GLY A 244 -12.94 8.48 -0.91
CA GLY A 244 -13.57 9.19 -2.03
C GLY A 244 -14.94 8.69 -2.48
N ASP A 245 -15.15 8.71 -3.79
CA ASP A 245 -16.39 8.26 -4.43
C ASP A 245 -16.46 6.73 -4.54
N GLU A 246 -15.32 6.05 -4.46
CA GLU A 246 -15.22 4.59 -4.43
C GLU A 246 -15.95 4.03 -3.21
N ASP A 247 -15.73 4.61 -2.01
CA ASP A 247 -16.46 4.24 -0.80
C ASP A 247 -17.99 4.31 -1.01
N VAL A 248 -18.46 5.37 -1.69
CA VAL A 248 -19.87 5.58 -2.01
C VAL A 248 -20.37 4.53 -3.00
N ALA A 249 -19.59 4.25 -4.05
CA ALA A 249 -19.93 3.27 -5.07
C ALA A 249 -20.04 1.84 -4.50
N ILE A 250 -19.34 1.56 -3.39
CA ILE A 250 -19.34 0.26 -2.70
C ILE A 250 -20.50 0.14 -1.70
N LEU A 251 -21.17 1.23 -1.31
CA LEU A 251 -22.28 1.19 -0.34
C LEU A 251 -23.41 0.19 -0.65
N PRO A 252 -23.81 -0.06 -1.92
CA PRO A 252 -24.78 -1.10 -2.24
C PRO A 252 -24.32 -2.50 -1.83
N LEU A 253 -23.02 -2.80 -1.92
CA LEU A 253 -22.44 -4.06 -1.42
C LEU A 253 -22.45 -4.07 0.10
N VAL A 254 -21.99 -2.98 0.75
CA VAL A 254 -21.98 -2.84 2.21
C VAL A 254 -23.38 -3.08 2.78
N GLY A 255 -24.41 -2.48 2.19
CA GLY A 255 -25.80 -2.62 2.64
C GLY A 255 -26.35 -4.05 2.54
N LYS A 256 -25.87 -4.85 1.57
CA LYS A 256 -26.23 -6.28 1.45
C LYS A 256 -25.51 -7.14 2.48
N LEU A 257 -24.27 -6.81 2.81
CA LEU A 257 -23.41 -7.64 3.65
C LEU A 257 -23.53 -7.29 5.15
N LEU A 258 -23.86 -6.06 5.50
CA LEU A 258 -23.87 -5.60 6.89
C LEU A 258 -25.01 -6.26 7.69
N ALA A 259 -24.68 -6.77 8.88
CA ALA A 259 -25.68 -7.27 9.82
C ALA A 259 -26.54 -6.13 10.37
N PRO A 260 -27.76 -6.43 10.87
CA PRO A 260 -28.46 -5.49 11.74
C PRO A 260 -27.57 -5.07 12.91
N ASP A 261 -27.48 -3.77 13.17
CA ASP A 261 -26.58 -3.15 14.18
C ASP A 261 -25.07 -3.27 13.92
N GLY A 262 -24.70 -3.78 12.74
CA GLY A 262 -23.32 -3.84 12.27
C GLY A 262 -22.68 -2.45 12.18
N THR A 263 -21.36 -2.44 12.30
CA THR A 263 -20.54 -1.22 12.22
C THR A 263 -19.76 -1.21 10.91
N VAL A 264 -19.63 -0.02 10.31
CA VAL A 264 -18.75 0.19 9.16
C VAL A 264 -17.75 1.28 9.54
N ILE A 265 -16.49 1.09 9.22
CA ILE A 265 -15.46 2.12 9.37
C ILE A 265 -14.92 2.46 7.99
N PHE A 266 -15.08 3.72 7.60
CA PHE A 266 -14.62 4.30 6.32
C PHE A 266 -13.37 5.14 6.58
N SER A 267 -12.35 4.98 5.76
CA SER A 267 -11.09 5.73 5.82
C SER A 267 -10.57 6.00 4.41
N GLY A 268 -9.58 6.86 4.28
CA GLY A 268 -9.16 7.37 2.95
C GLY A 268 -9.91 8.62 2.51
N LEU A 269 -10.75 9.19 3.37
CA LEU A 269 -11.41 10.48 3.10
C LEU A 269 -10.45 11.63 3.38
N VAL A 270 -10.67 12.77 2.72
CA VAL A 270 -9.91 14.00 2.93
C VAL A 270 -10.80 15.08 3.53
N GLU A 271 -10.22 16.01 4.28
CA GLU A 271 -10.99 17.00 5.04
C GLU A 271 -11.96 17.82 4.17
N TRP A 272 -11.60 18.12 2.92
CA TRP A 272 -12.41 18.92 2.01
C TRP A 272 -13.56 18.15 1.36
N ASN A 273 -13.52 16.81 1.33
CA ASN A 273 -14.61 15.99 0.79
C ASN A 273 -15.46 15.30 1.88
N ARG A 274 -14.95 15.28 3.12
CA ARG A 274 -15.60 14.67 4.29
C ARG A 274 -17.09 14.98 4.40
N GLU A 275 -17.49 16.26 4.31
CA GLU A 275 -18.90 16.65 4.51
C GLU A 275 -19.81 16.07 3.42
N ALA A 276 -19.36 16.12 2.16
CA ALA A 276 -20.10 15.57 1.03
C ALA A 276 -20.28 14.05 1.17
N ILE A 277 -19.23 13.33 1.59
CA ILE A 277 -19.30 11.88 1.81
C ILE A 277 -20.18 11.55 3.01
N ALA A 278 -20.08 12.29 4.11
CA ALA A 278 -20.95 12.09 5.27
C ALA A 278 -22.44 12.27 4.93
N ASP A 279 -22.78 13.28 4.12
CA ASP A 279 -24.16 13.50 3.65
C ASP A 279 -24.66 12.37 2.75
N LYS A 280 -23.81 11.84 1.87
CA LYS A 280 -24.11 10.65 1.06
C LYS A 280 -24.36 9.43 1.94
N LEU A 281 -23.50 9.16 2.92
CA LEU A 281 -23.68 8.08 3.89
C LEU A 281 -25.01 8.19 4.64
N VAL A 282 -25.38 9.40 5.09
CA VAL A 282 -26.67 9.63 5.76
C VAL A 282 -27.85 9.37 4.83
N THR A 283 -27.75 9.79 3.57
CA THR A 283 -28.79 9.56 2.54
C THR A 283 -28.96 8.07 2.23
N GLU A 284 -27.87 7.30 2.23
CA GLU A 284 -27.86 5.85 2.06
C GLU A 284 -28.24 5.07 3.33
N GLY A 285 -28.72 5.77 4.36
CA GLY A 285 -29.25 5.15 5.58
C GLY A 285 -28.17 4.73 6.56
N TYR A 286 -27.06 5.47 6.65
CA TYR A 286 -26.06 5.31 7.71
C TYR A 286 -26.10 6.49 8.69
N SER A 287 -25.60 6.26 9.89
CA SER A 287 -25.46 7.27 10.93
C SER A 287 -24.04 7.27 11.46
N ILE A 288 -23.35 8.40 11.30
CA ILE A 288 -21.98 8.59 11.81
C ILE A 288 -22.03 8.57 13.34
N LYS A 289 -21.18 7.76 13.96
CA LYS A 289 -21.08 7.57 15.40
C LYS A 289 -19.83 8.19 15.99
N ASP A 290 -18.74 8.14 15.24
CA ASP A 290 -17.46 8.69 15.64
C ASP A 290 -16.64 9.09 14.43
N GLN A 291 -15.64 9.92 14.63
CA GLN A 291 -14.70 10.35 13.61
C GLN A 291 -13.31 10.54 14.18
N ARG A 292 -12.31 10.33 13.33
CA ARG A 292 -10.92 10.72 13.59
C ARG A 292 -10.34 11.43 12.39
N GLN A 293 -9.32 12.21 12.68
CA GLN A 293 -8.57 12.94 11.67
C GLN A 293 -7.08 12.92 12.04
N THR A 294 -6.27 12.53 11.07
CA THR A 294 -4.80 12.60 11.13
C THR A 294 -4.35 13.43 9.94
N ASP A 295 -3.78 14.60 10.22
CA ASP A 295 -3.49 15.61 9.20
C ASP A 295 -4.76 15.95 8.38
N GLU A 296 -4.73 15.77 7.07
CA GLU A 296 -5.87 16.00 6.17
C GLU A 296 -6.80 14.78 6.02
N TRP A 297 -6.39 13.61 6.52
CA TRP A 297 -7.11 12.35 6.34
C TRP A 297 -8.15 12.14 7.42
N VAL A 298 -9.35 11.73 7.01
CA VAL A 298 -10.50 11.52 7.88
C VAL A 298 -10.95 10.07 7.85
N THR A 299 -11.24 9.54 9.04
CA THR A 299 -11.85 8.22 9.23
C THR A 299 -13.20 8.39 9.93
N LEU A 300 -14.25 7.77 9.39
CA LEU A 300 -15.61 7.83 9.93
C LEU A 300 -16.06 6.45 10.37
N MET A 301 -16.54 6.33 11.61
CA MET A 301 -17.27 5.16 12.07
C MET A 301 -18.77 5.39 11.92
N ALA A 302 -19.48 4.47 11.27
CA ALA A 302 -20.90 4.57 11.00
C ALA A 302 -21.66 3.27 11.37
N LYS A 303 -22.97 3.39 11.53
CA LYS A 303 -23.90 2.26 11.67
C LYS A 303 -25.13 2.48 10.79
N ALA A 304 -25.74 1.42 10.30
CA ALA A 304 -27.03 1.51 9.63
C ALA A 304 -28.05 2.28 10.50
N ALA A 305 -28.64 3.33 9.94
CA ALA A 305 -29.73 4.09 10.53
C ALA A 305 -30.99 3.22 10.46
N ARG A 306 -31.57 2.94 11.63
CA ARG A 306 -32.83 2.20 11.77
C ARG A 306 -34.02 3.05 11.37
#